data_AF-A0A956F453-F1
#
_entry.id   AF-A0A956F453-F1
#
_cell.length_a   1.000
_cell.length_b   1.000
_cell.length_c   1.000
_cell.angle_alpha   90.00
_cell.angle_beta   90.00
_cell.angle_gamma   90.00
#
_symmetry.space_group_name_H-M   'P 1'
#
loop_
_entity.id
_entity.type
_entity.pdbx_description
1 polymer ?
#
loop_
_entity_poly.entity_id
_entity_poly.type
_entity_poly.pdbx_seq_one_letter_code
_entity_poly.pdbx_strand_id
1 'polypeptide(L)'
;AISAQGDVVVQQPLRSPVTGTECLYYELKVVGEWKDGDSTKSKDYVDEKSCAEFFLNDGSGAVRVDASQGGDFDPFNKTFEETKKEGFLADLKGAVGKNEAIQFGHYAFVNPTLSKANKFTCIERVMPVQNRLYVCGRNEGNLITAPKFASLVMSSKSRDELMGSAAKTAKLCLMGGAAAAAAGTLLGVISSFIS
;
A
#
# COMPACT_ATOMS: atom_id res chain seq x y z
N ALA A 1 -4.81 -22.16 8.33
CA ALA A 1 -3.74 -21.35 7.74
C ALA A 1 -2.49 -22.21 7.64
N ILE A 2 -1.66 -22.00 6.63
CA ILE A 2 -0.32 -22.59 6.50
C ILE A 2 0.69 -21.45 6.58
N SER A 3 1.87 -21.74 7.12
CA SER A 3 3.00 -20.82 7.03
C SER A 3 4.24 -21.54 6.53
N ALA A 4 5.01 -20.87 5.70
CA ALA A 4 6.31 -21.32 5.22
C ALA A 4 7.35 -20.23 5.45
N GLN A 5 8.60 -20.62 5.72
CA GLN A 5 9.71 -19.70 5.82
C GLN A 5 10.92 -20.29 5.08
N GLY A 6 11.36 -19.60 4.04
CA GLY A 6 12.41 -20.12 3.18
C GLY A 6 13.05 -19.02 2.35
N ASP A 7 14.04 -19.44 1.55
CA ASP A 7 14.68 -18.57 0.59
C ASP A 7 13.71 -18.25 -0.54
N VAL A 8 13.70 -16.98 -0.96
CA VAL A 8 12.85 -16.52 -2.06
C VAL A 8 13.50 -16.90 -3.37
N VAL A 9 12.75 -17.62 -4.20
CA VAL A 9 13.14 -17.95 -5.57
C VAL A 9 12.20 -17.22 -6.51
N VAL A 10 12.72 -16.20 -7.18
CA VAL A 10 11.99 -15.39 -8.18
C VAL A 10 12.82 -15.35 -9.47
N GLN A 11 12.21 -15.72 -10.60
CA GLN A 11 12.91 -15.68 -11.89
C GLN A 11 12.89 -14.29 -12.51
N GLN A 12 11.75 -13.61 -12.41
CA GLN A 12 11.54 -12.28 -12.97
C GLN A 12 10.87 -11.39 -11.92
N PRO A 13 11.66 -10.62 -11.15
CA PRO A 13 11.11 -9.59 -10.28
C PRO A 13 10.30 -8.57 -11.08
N LEU A 14 9.30 -7.96 -10.44
CA LEU A 14 8.63 -6.79 -11.00
C LEU A 14 9.55 -5.57 -10.91
N ARG A 15 9.29 -4.58 -11.76
CA ARG A 15 9.78 -3.21 -11.58
C ARG A 15 8.61 -2.31 -11.30
N SER A 16 8.68 -1.56 -10.20
CA SER A 16 7.61 -0.65 -9.82
C SER A 16 7.48 0.50 -10.84
N PRO A 17 6.26 0.91 -11.20
CA PRO A 17 6.02 1.82 -12.32
C PRO A 17 6.49 3.25 -12.07
N VAL A 18 6.54 3.71 -10.82
CA VAL A 18 6.90 5.08 -10.45
C VAL A 18 8.39 5.22 -10.22
N THR A 19 8.98 4.34 -9.40
CA THR A 19 10.40 4.44 -9.02
C THR A 19 11.32 3.49 -9.79
N GLY A 20 10.79 2.49 -10.50
CA GLY A 20 11.60 1.47 -11.19
C GLY A 20 12.26 0.47 -10.24
N THR A 21 11.83 0.43 -8.98
CA THR A 21 12.42 -0.43 -7.94
C THR A 21 12.08 -1.89 -8.21
N GLU A 22 13.07 -2.79 -8.12
CA GLU A 22 12.83 -4.23 -8.24
C GLU A 22 12.11 -4.77 -7.00
N CYS A 23 10.99 -5.45 -7.21
CA CYS A 23 10.10 -5.88 -6.13
C CYS A 23 9.38 -7.20 -6.41
N LEU A 24 8.91 -7.84 -5.34
CA LEU A 24 7.99 -8.99 -5.41
C LEU A 24 6.55 -8.54 -5.55
N TYR A 25 6.24 -7.34 -5.07
CA TYR A 25 4.90 -6.78 -5.08
C TYR A 25 4.95 -5.25 -5.06
N TYR A 26 4.01 -4.59 -5.73
CA TYR A 26 3.77 -3.16 -5.58
C TYR A 26 2.28 -2.82 -5.51
N GLU A 27 1.99 -1.69 -4.87
CA GLU A 27 0.71 -0.98 -4.97
C GLU A 27 0.97 0.42 -5.48
N LEU A 28 0.23 0.82 -6.51
CA LEU A 28 0.20 2.17 -7.04
C LEU A 28 -1.20 2.75 -6.85
N LYS A 29 -1.28 3.89 -6.16
CA LYS A 29 -2.51 4.65 -6.01
C LYS A 29 -2.35 6.07 -6.52
N VAL A 30 -3.34 6.55 -7.27
CA VAL A 30 -3.48 7.97 -7.62
C VAL A 30 -4.81 8.46 -7.07
N VAL A 31 -4.75 9.32 -6.06
CA VAL A 31 -5.92 9.89 -5.40
C VAL A 31 -6.10 11.32 -5.91
N GLY A 32 -7.26 11.62 -6.48
CA GLY A 32 -7.62 12.97 -6.90
C GLY A 32 -8.55 13.64 -5.88
N GLU A 33 -8.28 14.89 -5.55
CA GLU A 33 -9.03 15.71 -4.60
C GLU A 33 -9.61 16.96 -5.28
N TRP A 34 -10.77 17.41 -4.82
CA TRP A 34 -11.39 18.68 -5.21
C TRP A 34 -12.20 19.30 -4.07
N LYS A 35 -12.46 20.60 -4.20
CA LYS A 35 -13.39 21.32 -3.33
C LYS A 35 -14.82 21.20 -3.85
N ASP A 36 -15.74 20.90 -2.94
CA ASP A 36 -17.18 20.88 -3.18
C ASP A 36 -17.86 21.68 -2.06
N GLY A 37 -18.13 22.96 -2.34
CA GLY A 37 -18.42 23.96 -1.31
C GLY A 37 -17.26 24.08 -0.31
N ASP A 38 -17.58 24.01 0.98
CA ASP A 38 -16.58 24.04 2.06
C ASP A 38 -15.86 22.69 2.26
N SER A 39 -16.43 21.61 1.72
CA SER A 39 -15.90 20.25 1.88
C SER A 39 -14.80 19.94 0.86
N THR A 40 -13.86 19.08 1.24
CA THR A 40 -12.91 18.45 0.32
C THR A 40 -13.40 17.04 0.02
N LYS A 41 -13.56 16.70 -1.25
CA LYS A 41 -13.87 15.35 -1.72
C LYS A 41 -12.65 14.72 -2.36
N SER A 42 -12.55 13.40 -2.28
CA SER A 42 -11.49 12.61 -2.89
C SER A 42 -12.05 11.42 -3.66
N LYS A 43 -11.28 10.93 -4.63
CA LYS A 43 -11.58 9.73 -5.41
C LYS A 43 -10.28 9.06 -5.86
N ASP A 44 -10.24 7.74 -5.83
CA ASP A 44 -9.16 6.95 -6.41
C ASP A 44 -9.34 6.89 -7.93
N TYR A 45 -8.33 7.36 -8.67
CA TYR A 45 -8.25 7.31 -10.13
C TYR A 45 -7.45 6.09 -10.60
N VAL A 46 -6.48 5.67 -9.80
CA VAL A 46 -5.68 4.47 -10.00
C VAL A 46 -5.62 3.74 -8.67
N ASP A 47 -5.91 2.45 -8.69
CA ASP A 47 -5.63 1.50 -7.60
C ASP A 47 -5.15 0.21 -8.27
N GLU A 48 -3.84 0.14 -8.49
CA GLU A 48 -3.19 -0.97 -9.18
C GLU A 48 -2.34 -1.77 -8.19
N LYS A 49 -2.44 -3.09 -8.30
CA LYS A 49 -1.68 -4.05 -7.50
C LYS A 49 -1.07 -5.07 -8.44
N SER A 50 0.19 -5.42 -8.22
CA SER A 50 0.86 -6.43 -9.02
C SER A 50 1.83 -7.24 -8.19
N CYS A 51 1.95 -8.52 -8.52
CA CYS A 51 2.81 -9.48 -7.82
C CYS A 51 3.66 -10.26 -8.83
N ALA A 52 4.96 -10.39 -8.55
CA ALA A 52 5.84 -11.29 -9.27
C ALA A 52 5.45 -12.74 -9.00
N GLU A 53 5.73 -13.65 -9.92
CA GLU A 53 5.67 -15.08 -9.61
C GLU A 53 6.94 -15.48 -8.84
N PHE A 54 6.77 -15.97 -7.60
CA PHE A 54 7.88 -16.42 -6.77
C PHE A 54 7.50 -17.63 -5.90
N PHE A 55 8.54 -18.28 -5.39
CA PHE A 55 8.45 -19.47 -4.56
C PHE A 55 9.26 -19.28 -3.27
N LEU A 56 8.88 -20.02 -2.24
CA LEU A 56 9.68 -20.20 -1.03
C LEU A 56 10.27 -21.59 -1.01
N ASN A 57 11.57 -21.69 -0.80
CA ASN A 57 12.26 -22.96 -0.63
C ASN A 57 12.92 -23.01 0.74
N ASP A 58 12.47 -23.93 1.59
CA ASP A 58 13.04 -24.16 2.92
C ASP A 58 14.04 -25.34 2.95
N GLY A 59 14.35 -25.91 1.79
CA GLY A 59 15.19 -27.09 1.63
C GLY A 59 14.41 -28.40 1.46
N SER A 60 13.10 -28.42 1.73
CA SER A 60 12.24 -29.59 1.55
C SER A 60 11.44 -29.58 0.23
N GLY A 61 11.37 -28.43 -0.43
CA GLY A 61 10.66 -28.23 -1.68
C GLY A 61 10.23 -26.78 -1.86
N ALA A 62 10.00 -26.38 -3.11
CA ALA A 62 9.54 -25.03 -3.43
C ALA A 62 8.01 -24.93 -3.37
N VAL A 63 7.50 -24.00 -2.58
CA VAL A 63 6.07 -23.69 -2.49
C VAL A 63 5.79 -22.35 -3.16
N ARG A 64 4.81 -22.30 -4.06
CA ARG A 64 4.44 -21.07 -4.77
C ARG A 64 3.69 -20.13 -3.83
N VAL A 65 3.89 -18.82 -4.00
CA VAL A 65 3.11 -17.80 -3.29
C VAL A 65 2.34 -16.94 -4.29
N ASP A 66 1.09 -16.64 -3.99
CA ASP A 66 0.25 -15.70 -4.71
C ASP A 66 -0.20 -14.59 -3.78
N ALA A 67 0.36 -13.40 -3.99
CA ALA A 67 0.05 -12.18 -3.26
C ALA A 67 -0.76 -11.18 -4.11
N SER A 68 -1.38 -11.62 -5.21
CA SER A 68 -2.16 -10.75 -6.12
C SER A 68 -3.31 -10.01 -5.44
N GLN A 69 -3.87 -10.57 -4.37
CA GLN A 69 -4.93 -9.96 -3.57
C GLN A 69 -4.41 -8.96 -2.51
N GLY A 70 -3.10 -8.77 -2.42
CA GLY A 70 -2.45 -7.98 -1.37
C GLY A 70 -2.45 -8.68 -0.02
N GLY A 71 -2.04 -7.94 1.01
CA GLY A 71 -1.94 -8.47 2.37
C GLY A 71 -1.13 -7.56 3.30
N ASP A 72 -0.80 -8.11 4.46
CA ASP A 72 0.01 -7.45 5.48
C ASP A 72 1.47 -7.80 5.26
N PHE A 73 2.20 -6.85 4.65
CA PHE A 73 3.56 -7.04 4.18
C PHE A 73 4.57 -6.23 5.00
N ASP A 74 5.71 -6.83 5.30
CA ASP A 74 6.82 -6.21 6.05
C ASP A 74 8.19 -6.70 5.52
N PRO A 75 9.02 -5.88 4.87
CA PRO A 75 8.82 -4.46 4.63
C PRO A 75 7.80 -4.22 3.51
N PHE A 76 6.96 -3.20 3.70
CA PHE A 76 6.11 -2.67 2.65
C PHE A 76 6.25 -1.16 2.57
N ASN A 77 7.36 -0.78 1.93
CA ASN A 77 7.92 0.55 1.98
C ASN A 77 7.14 1.48 1.06
N LYS A 78 6.75 2.65 1.58
CA LYS A 78 6.30 3.75 0.75
C LYS A 78 7.51 4.35 0.05
N THR A 79 7.74 3.96 -1.21
CA THR A 79 8.89 4.40 -2.02
C THR A 79 8.65 5.73 -2.68
N PHE A 80 7.39 6.11 -2.87
CA PHE A 80 7.03 7.37 -3.51
C PHE A 80 5.75 7.95 -2.92
N GLU A 81 5.75 9.26 -2.72
CA GLU A 81 4.56 10.05 -2.46
C GLU A 81 4.79 11.47 -3.01
N GLU A 82 4.04 11.85 -4.02
CA GLU A 82 4.09 13.19 -4.59
C GLU A 82 2.69 13.70 -4.88
N THR A 83 2.48 14.99 -4.62
CA THR A 83 1.21 15.67 -4.87
C THR A 83 1.41 16.77 -5.90
N LYS A 84 0.61 16.76 -6.97
CA LYS A 84 0.60 17.80 -8.02
C LYS A 84 -0.79 18.40 -8.18
N LYS A 85 -0.85 19.69 -8.49
CA LYS A 85 -2.11 20.39 -8.76
C LYS A 85 -2.21 20.72 -10.24
N GLU A 86 -3.38 20.47 -10.81
CA GLU A 86 -3.69 20.83 -12.18
C GLU A 86 -4.33 22.24 -12.22
N GLY A 87 -3.80 23.12 -13.06
CA GLY A 87 -4.55 24.27 -13.57
C GLY A 87 -4.79 25.49 -12.67
N PHE A 88 -3.90 25.90 -11.76
CA PHE A 88 -4.05 27.24 -11.12
C PHE A 88 -2.95 28.28 -11.42
N LEU A 89 -1.75 27.94 -11.90
CA LEU A 89 -0.78 28.95 -12.36
C LEU A 89 0.14 28.34 -13.43
N ALA A 90 -0.32 28.28 -14.69
CA ALA A 90 0.52 27.92 -15.85
C ALA A 90 1.73 28.86 -16.04
N ASP A 91 1.78 29.98 -15.31
CA ASP A 91 2.87 30.98 -15.30
C ASP A 91 3.90 30.79 -14.16
N LEU A 92 3.75 29.77 -13.30
CA LEU A 92 4.79 29.34 -12.38
C LEU A 92 5.32 27.99 -12.82
N LYS A 93 6.65 27.83 -12.78
CA LYS A 93 7.52 26.76 -13.33
C LYS A 93 7.21 25.30 -12.91
N GLY A 94 5.98 24.95 -12.55
CA GLY A 94 5.58 23.62 -12.09
C GLY A 94 4.08 23.29 -12.20
N ALA A 95 3.28 24.07 -12.94
CA ALA A 95 1.91 23.68 -13.27
C ALA A 95 1.87 22.80 -14.53
N VAL A 96 1.15 21.69 -14.47
CA VAL A 96 0.87 20.83 -15.63
C VAL A 96 -0.32 21.42 -16.39
N GLY A 97 -0.21 21.52 -17.73
CA GLY A 97 -1.29 21.99 -18.58
C GLY A 97 -2.54 21.11 -18.45
N LYS A 98 -3.73 21.69 -18.62
CA LYS A 98 -4.97 20.90 -18.62
C LYS A 98 -4.91 19.85 -19.73
N ASN A 99 -5.22 18.59 -19.39
CA ASN A 99 -5.10 17.42 -20.28
C ASN A 99 -3.66 17.02 -20.67
N GLU A 100 -2.63 17.59 -20.05
CA GLU A 100 -1.27 17.06 -20.17
C GLU A 100 -1.05 15.94 -19.16
N ALA A 101 -0.15 15.00 -19.48
CA ALA A 101 0.23 13.95 -18.56
C ALA A 101 0.93 14.55 -17.33
N ILE A 102 0.39 14.28 -16.15
CA ILE A 102 1.01 14.56 -14.87
C ILE A 102 2.06 13.49 -14.63
N GLN A 103 3.33 13.87 -14.74
CA GLN A 103 4.44 12.95 -14.50
C GLN A 103 4.67 12.75 -12.99
N PHE A 104 4.68 11.52 -12.51
CA PHE A 104 5.08 11.11 -11.17
C PHE A 104 6.24 10.12 -11.28
N GLY A 105 7.47 10.54 -10.97
CA GLY A 105 8.64 9.70 -11.25
C GLY A 105 8.68 9.26 -12.72
N HIS A 106 8.69 7.94 -12.97
CA HIS A 106 8.60 7.35 -14.31
C HIS A 106 7.17 7.09 -14.79
N TYR A 107 6.17 7.29 -13.94
CA TYR A 107 4.76 7.05 -14.23
C TYR A 107 4.07 8.31 -14.78
N ALA A 108 3.42 8.19 -15.93
CA ALA A 108 2.66 9.26 -16.54
C ALA A 108 1.15 9.07 -16.29
N PHE A 109 0.53 9.98 -15.53
CA PHE A 109 -0.90 9.95 -15.24
C PHE A 109 -1.65 10.98 -16.08
N VAL A 110 -2.67 10.55 -16.82
CA VAL A 110 -3.54 11.48 -17.57
C VAL A 110 -4.84 11.67 -16.79
N ASN A 111 -5.11 12.90 -16.37
CA ASN A 111 -6.38 13.22 -15.72
C ASN A 111 -7.55 13.02 -16.72
N PRO A 112 -8.59 12.21 -16.40
CA PRO A 112 -9.74 12.06 -17.29
C PRO A 112 -10.46 13.40 -17.53
N THR A 113 -10.91 13.65 -18.77
CA THR A 113 -11.50 14.94 -19.19
C THR A 113 -12.73 15.38 -18.36
N LEU A 114 -13.46 14.43 -17.75
CA LEU A 114 -14.63 14.71 -16.92
C LEU A 114 -14.34 14.72 -15.41
N SER A 115 -13.06 14.72 -15.03
CA SER A 115 -12.61 14.77 -13.65
C SER A 115 -12.89 16.14 -13.02
N LYS A 116 -13.39 16.13 -11.78
CA LYS A 116 -13.49 17.34 -10.95
C LYS A 116 -12.24 17.59 -10.13
N ALA A 117 -11.36 16.58 -10.03
CA ALA A 117 -10.14 16.66 -9.24
C ALA A 117 -9.16 17.67 -9.86
N ASN A 118 -8.56 18.50 -9.02
CA ASN A 118 -7.54 19.47 -9.41
C ASN A 118 -6.24 19.31 -8.59
N LYS A 119 -6.20 18.33 -7.69
CA LYS A 119 -5.03 17.93 -6.91
C LYS A 119 -4.94 16.42 -6.96
N PHE A 120 -3.78 15.89 -7.33
CA PHE A 120 -3.53 14.47 -7.49
C PHE A 120 -2.34 14.07 -6.63
N THR A 121 -2.54 13.07 -5.79
CA THR A 121 -1.49 12.47 -4.96
C THR A 121 -1.22 11.06 -5.47
N CYS A 122 0.00 10.85 -5.97
CA CYS A 122 0.49 9.54 -6.39
C CYS A 122 1.27 8.91 -5.24
N ILE A 123 0.90 7.69 -4.86
CA ILE A 123 1.52 6.92 -3.78
C ILE A 123 1.95 5.58 -4.36
N GLU A 124 3.24 5.25 -4.23
CA GLU A 124 3.77 3.92 -4.55
C GLU A 124 4.28 3.25 -3.28
N ARG A 125 3.87 2.00 -3.08
CA ARG A 125 4.41 1.13 -2.04
C ARG A 125 4.96 -0.14 -2.67
N VAL A 126 6.09 -0.63 -2.19
CA VAL A 126 6.72 -1.84 -2.74
C VAL A 126 7.15 -2.78 -1.62
N MET A 127 7.05 -4.07 -1.91
CA MET A 127 7.76 -5.11 -1.17
C MET A 127 9.00 -5.51 -1.98
N PRO A 128 10.19 -5.00 -1.61
CA PRO A 128 11.42 -5.30 -2.34
C PRO A 128 11.74 -6.79 -2.30
N VAL A 129 12.51 -7.27 -3.27
CA VAL A 129 12.99 -8.66 -3.26
C VAL A 129 13.77 -8.92 -1.97
N GLN A 130 13.36 -9.96 -1.24
CA GLN A 130 14.00 -10.41 -0.01
C GLN A 130 14.78 -11.69 -0.31
N ASN A 131 15.88 -11.93 0.39
CA ASN A 131 16.57 -13.23 0.30
C ASN A 131 15.76 -14.33 0.97
N ARG A 132 15.14 -14.01 2.12
CA ARG A 132 14.35 -14.95 2.91
C ARG A 132 13.04 -14.30 3.33
N LEU A 133 11.98 -15.10 3.35
CA LEU A 133 10.65 -14.61 3.65
C LEU A 133 9.86 -15.62 4.48
N TYR A 134 9.16 -15.13 5.48
CA TYR A 134 8.07 -15.80 6.15
C TYR A 134 6.75 -15.43 5.46
N VAL A 135 5.95 -16.42 5.10
CA VAL A 135 4.62 -16.21 4.54
C VAL A 135 3.60 -17.04 5.29
N CYS A 136 2.46 -16.43 5.63
CA CYS A 136 1.33 -17.10 6.28
C CYS A 136 0.04 -16.79 5.52
N GLY A 137 -0.68 -17.84 5.14
CA GLY A 137 -1.91 -17.72 4.36
C GLY A 137 -2.73 -19.00 4.37
N ARG A 138 -3.47 -19.23 3.29
CA ARG A 138 -4.22 -20.47 3.05
C ARG A 138 -3.46 -21.32 2.03
N ASN A 139 -3.43 -22.64 2.27
CA ASN A 139 -2.91 -23.59 1.31
C ASN A 139 -3.98 -23.93 0.25
N GLU A 140 -3.61 -23.87 -1.02
CA GLU A 140 -4.35 -24.41 -2.16
C GLU A 140 -3.41 -25.30 -3.01
N GLY A 141 -3.23 -26.55 -2.58
CA GLY A 141 -2.32 -27.48 -3.25
C GLY A 141 -0.85 -27.17 -2.93
N ASN A 142 -0.11 -26.63 -3.92
CA ASN A 142 1.27 -26.16 -3.76
C ASN A 142 1.38 -24.62 -3.79
N LEU A 143 0.29 -23.94 -3.43
CA LEU A 143 0.15 -22.49 -3.45
C LEU A 143 -0.24 -21.95 -2.07
N ILE A 144 0.47 -20.94 -1.60
CA ILE A 144 0.05 -20.11 -0.47
C ILE A 144 -0.59 -18.84 -1.03
N THR A 145 -1.87 -18.63 -0.70
CA THR A 145 -2.64 -17.44 -1.12
C THR A 145 -3.39 -16.83 0.07
N ALA A 146 -4.00 -15.67 -0.12
CA ALA A 146 -4.79 -15.01 0.91
C ALA A 146 -5.99 -15.88 1.37
N PRO A 147 -6.23 -16.02 2.68
CA PRO A 147 -7.46 -16.62 3.18
C PRO A 147 -8.67 -15.71 2.92
N LYS A 148 -9.89 -16.27 2.81
CA LYS A 148 -11.10 -15.46 2.53
C LYS A 148 -11.52 -14.51 3.66
N PHE A 149 -11.02 -14.73 4.87
CA PHE A 149 -11.43 -14.02 6.09
C PHE A 149 -10.30 -13.19 6.73
N ALA A 150 -9.10 -13.21 6.16
CA ALA A 150 -7.93 -12.51 6.68
C ALA A 150 -6.93 -12.18 5.56
N SER A 151 -5.95 -11.34 5.84
CA SER A 151 -4.90 -10.98 4.89
C SER A 151 -3.85 -12.10 4.73
N LEU A 152 -3.21 -12.17 3.56
CA LEU A 152 -1.93 -12.85 3.42
C LEU A 152 -0.88 -12.08 4.23
N VAL A 153 -0.07 -12.76 5.03
CA VAL A 153 1.04 -12.12 5.75
C VAL A 153 2.35 -12.49 5.07
N MET A 154 3.16 -11.50 4.74
CA MET A 154 4.51 -11.70 4.22
C MET A 154 5.50 -10.87 5.03
N SER A 155 6.58 -11.48 5.53
CA SER A 155 7.57 -10.76 6.31
C SER A 155 9.00 -11.18 6.03
N SER A 156 9.93 -10.24 5.98
CA SER A 156 11.37 -10.50 6.00
C SER A 156 11.88 -10.92 7.38
N LYS A 157 11.07 -10.74 8.43
CA LYS A 157 11.37 -11.19 9.78
C LYS A 157 11.09 -12.68 9.91
N SER A 158 11.86 -13.34 10.75
CA SER A 158 11.59 -14.72 11.14
C SER A 158 10.28 -14.82 11.95
N ARG A 159 9.70 -16.02 12.00
CA ARG A 159 8.50 -16.30 12.80
C ARG A 159 8.65 -15.84 14.25
N ASP A 160 9.79 -16.10 14.88
CA ASP A 160 9.99 -15.81 16.30
C ASP A 160 10.12 -14.28 16.54
N GLU A 161 10.74 -13.56 15.59
CA GLU A 161 10.76 -12.10 15.59
C GLU A 161 9.37 -11.50 15.33
N LEU A 162 8.56 -12.11 14.47
CA LEU A 162 7.17 -11.72 14.27
C LEU A 162 6.34 -11.92 15.53
N MET A 163 6.48 -13.05 16.23
CA MET A 163 5.77 -13.27 17.50
C MET A 163 6.24 -12.29 18.59
N GLY A 164 7.55 -12.04 18.68
CA GLY A 164 8.11 -11.07 19.61
C GLY A 164 7.72 -9.62 19.30
N SER A 165 7.61 -9.27 18.02
CA SER A 165 7.22 -7.93 17.57
C SER A 165 5.70 -7.71 17.56
N ALA A 166 4.88 -8.72 17.26
CA ALA A 166 3.42 -8.68 17.39
C ALA A 166 3.01 -8.52 18.87
N ALA A 167 3.69 -9.19 19.80
CA ALA A 167 3.48 -8.96 21.24
C ALA A 167 3.85 -7.53 21.67
N LYS A 168 4.87 -6.91 21.05
CA LYS A 168 5.25 -5.50 21.30
C LYS A 168 4.32 -4.50 20.60
N THR A 169 3.89 -4.79 19.38
CA THR A 169 3.02 -3.93 18.55
C THR A 169 1.59 -3.96 19.07
N ALA A 170 1.08 -5.12 19.52
CA ALA A 170 -0.18 -5.21 20.24
C ALA A 170 -0.16 -4.40 21.55
N LYS A 171 0.96 -4.40 22.30
CA LYS A 171 1.14 -3.54 23.48
C LYS A 171 1.22 -2.04 23.13
N LEU A 172 1.86 -1.66 22.03
CA LEU A 172 1.94 -0.29 21.53
C LEU A 172 0.60 0.22 20.97
N CYS A 173 -0.17 -0.63 20.27
CA CYS A 173 -1.52 -0.31 19.82
C CYS A 173 -2.50 -0.21 21.00
N LEU A 174 -2.31 -1.00 22.07
CA LEU A 174 -3.09 -0.85 23.31
C LEU A 174 -2.75 0.45 24.05
N MET A 175 -1.46 0.79 24.18
CA MET A 175 -1.01 2.02 24.88
C MET A 175 -1.26 3.29 24.04
N GLY A 176 -1.17 3.22 22.72
CA GLY A 176 -1.52 4.31 21.80
C GLY A 176 -3.03 4.47 21.58
N GLY A 177 -3.80 3.39 21.63
CA GLY A 177 -5.27 3.42 21.59
C GLY A 177 -5.89 4.14 22.79
N ALA A 178 -5.26 4.06 23.97
CA ALA A 178 -5.66 4.83 25.14
C ALA A 178 -5.40 6.34 25.01
N ALA A 179 -4.34 6.75 24.27
CA ALA A 179 -4.04 8.16 24.02
C ALA A 179 -4.94 8.77 22.93
N ALA A 180 -5.29 8.00 21.89
CA ALA A 180 -6.19 8.46 20.82
C ALA A 180 -7.66 8.57 21.26
N ALA A 181 -8.11 7.76 22.22
CA ALA A 181 -9.46 7.85 22.79
C ALA A 181 -9.70 9.12 23.62
N ALA A 182 -8.65 9.77 24.15
CA ALA A 182 -8.78 11.01 24.93
C ALA A 182 -8.93 12.27 24.06
N ALA A 183 -8.50 12.23 22.79
CA ALA A 183 -8.71 13.35 21.85
C ALA A 183 -10.08 13.30 21.16
N GLY A 184 -10.73 12.12 21.12
CA GLY A 184 -12.03 11.92 20.47
C GLY A 184 -13.26 12.33 21.31
N THR A 185 -13.09 12.65 22.60
CA THR A 185 -14.23 12.97 23.50
C THR A 185 -14.54 14.46 23.62
N LEU A 186 -13.76 15.37 23.02
CA LEU A 186 -14.02 16.82 23.08
C LEU A 186 -14.88 17.37 21.94
N LEU A 187 -15.07 16.65 20.84
CA LEU A 187 -15.92 17.09 19.71
C LEU A 187 -17.38 16.61 19.78
N GLY A 188 -17.72 15.75 20.74
CA GLY A 188 -19.07 15.18 20.89
C GLY A 188 -20.06 15.97 21.76
N VAL A 189 -19.63 17.04 22.45
CA VAL A 189 -20.47 17.72 23.47
C VAL A 189 -21.16 19.00 22.94
N ILE A 190 -20.89 19.46 21.71
CA ILE A 190 -21.51 20.69 21.17
C ILE A 190 -22.79 20.41 20.34
N SER A 191 -23.25 19.16 20.25
CA SER A 191 -24.48 18.82 19.50
C SER A 191 -25.76 18.81 20.36
N SER A 192 -25.69 18.95 21.68
CA SER A 192 -26.87 18.82 22.55
C SER A 192 -27.38 20.14 23.17
N PHE A 193 -26.96 21.30 22.65
CA PHE A 193 -27.43 22.62 23.14
C PHE A 193 -28.03 23.55 22.08
N ILE A 194 -28.45 23.00 20.92
CA ILE A 194 -29.32 23.72 20.00
C ILE A 194 -30.50 22.81 19.62
N SER A 195 -31.51 22.82 20.48
CA SER A 195 -32.93 22.54 20.17
C SER A 195 -33.77 23.48 21.01
#